data_AF-F7PKA0-F1
#
_entry.id   AF-F7PKA0-F1
#
_cell.length_a   1.000
_cell.length_b   1.000
_cell.length_c   1.000
_cell.angle_alpha   90.00
_cell.angle_beta   90.00
_cell.angle_gamma   90.00
#
_symmetry.space_group_name_H-M   'P 1'
#
loop_
_entity.id
_entity.type
_entity.pdbx_description
1 polymer ?
#
loop_
_entity_poly.entity_id
_entity_poly.type
_entity_poly.pdbx_seq_one_letter_code
_entity_poly.pdbx_strand_id
1 'polypeptide(L)'
;MHDGIHVVAGECTTTFDGSRVREHEQRGQVLVVVKPDNTVLVHDAEGYQPVAWLTRAETVTIDGTHLAATDGDQRLTVDIHDETASGRYPASAAGSPVGECPDCGAALVRVTDAVACTGCDARYGLPGDAEVLDHRCECGLPKMHVERGRAFEICVDRECESMDDAVAEVFDREWDCPNCDGDLRILRRGGLLAGCENYPECDTGFAFPAGVVVGECACGLPLFETAGGRRCLDATCEAWRDDSGGLPAES
;
A
#
# COMPACT_ATOMS: atom_id res chain seq x y z
N MET A 1 17.92 -8.65 -6.15
CA MET A 1 18.17 -10.04 -5.70
C MET A 1 16.92 -10.42 -4.97
N HIS A 2 16.05 -11.23 -5.59
CA HIS A 2 14.80 -11.65 -4.93
C HIS A 2 15.17 -12.36 -3.62
N ASP A 3 14.85 -11.75 -2.48
CA ASP A 3 14.80 -12.50 -1.24
C ASP A 3 13.67 -13.51 -1.44
N GLY A 4 14.04 -14.75 -1.74
CA GLY A 4 13.09 -15.84 -1.90
C GLY A 4 12.52 -16.27 -0.54
N ILE A 5 11.47 -17.09 -0.58
CA ILE A 5 10.94 -17.72 0.63
C ILE A 5 11.93 -18.81 1.06
N HIS A 6 12.40 -18.75 2.30
CA HIS A 6 13.15 -19.85 2.88
C HIS A 6 12.18 -20.83 3.55
N VAL A 7 12.36 -22.12 3.28
CA VAL A 7 11.52 -23.19 3.80
C VAL A 7 12.40 -24.21 4.49
N VAL A 8 11.97 -24.66 5.66
CA VAL A 8 12.56 -25.79 6.40
C VAL A 8 11.45 -26.77 6.75
N ALA A 9 11.66 -28.06 6.53
CA ALA A 9 10.76 -29.13 6.90
C ALA A 9 11.53 -30.19 7.68
N GLY A 10 10.98 -30.65 8.81
CA GLY A 10 11.61 -31.67 9.63
C GLY A 10 10.98 -31.82 11.00
N GLU A 11 11.63 -32.64 11.84
CA GLU A 11 11.28 -32.72 13.25
C GLU A 11 11.89 -31.54 14.00
N CYS A 12 11.06 -30.67 14.57
CA CYS A 12 11.53 -29.49 15.28
C CYS A 12 10.87 -29.37 16.65
N THR A 13 11.57 -28.69 17.56
CA THR A 13 10.96 -28.04 18.72
C THR A 13 10.79 -26.56 18.40
N THR A 14 9.59 -26.05 18.57
CA THR A 14 9.25 -24.63 18.40
C THR A 14 8.91 -24.04 19.75
N THR A 15 9.56 -22.94 20.11
CA THR A 15 9.27 -22.17 21.32
C THR A 15 8.84 -20.77 20.92
N PHE A 16 7.70 -20.35 21.42
CA PHE A 16 7.20 -19.00 21.23
C PHE A 16 7.01 -18.32 22.57
N ASP A 17 7.68 -17.19 22.75
CA ASP A 17 7.53 -16.28 23.87
C ASP A 17 6.90 -14.98 23.37
N GLY A 18 5.72 -14.65 23.87
CA GLY A 18 4.92 -13.53 23.41
C GLY A 18 4.69 -12.48 24.50
N SER A 19 4.55 -11.22 24.10
CA SER A 19 4.32 -10.10 25.04
C SER A 19 3.06 -10.26 25.92
N ARG A 20 2.07 -11.04 25.46
CA ARG A 20 0.82 -11.35 26.18
C ARG A 20 0.51 -12.85 26.26
N VAL A 21 1.36 -13.68 25.68
CA VAL A 21 1.18 -15.13 25.60
C VAL A 21 2.35 -15.75 26.32
N ARG A 22 2.07 -16.58 27.33
CA ARG A 22 3.14 -17.27 28.05
C ARG A 22 3.95 -18.11 27.08
N GLU A 23 5.25 -18.17 27.36
CA GLU A 23 6.16 -19.10 26.70
C GLU A 23 5.51 -20.49 26.62
N HIS A 24 5.48 -21.03 25.41
CA HIS A 24 5.03 -22.38 25.16
C HIS A 24 5.94 -23.04 24.15
N GLU A 25 6.11 -24.35 24.34
CA GLU A 25 6.96 -25.21 23.55
C GLU A 25 6.10 -26.29 22.90
N GLN A 26 6.39 -26.60 21.64
CA GLN A 26 5.76 -27.67 20.89
C GLN A 26 6.80 -28.43 20.10
N ARG A 27 6.64 -29.75 19.97
CA ARG A 27 7.56 -30.60 19.19
C ARG A 27 6.78 -31.46 18.21
N GLY A 28 7.26 -31.55 16.98
CA GLY A 28 6.64 -32.37 15.95
C GLY A 28 7.30 -32.24 14.59
N GLN A 29 6.70 -32.89 13.60
CA GLN A 29 7.04 -32.72 12.19
C GLN A 29 6.37 -31.44 11.70
N VAL A 30 7.17 -30.43 11.36
CA VAL A 30 6.67 -29.09 11.00
C VAL A 30 7.26 -28.59 9.69
N LEU A 31 6.57 -27.64 9.08
CA LEU A 31 7.01 -26.83 7.97
C LEU A 31 7.18 -25.38 8.44
N VAL A 32 8.40 -24.87 8.38
CA VAL A 32 8.74 -23.48 8.68
C VAL A 32 8.86 -22.71 7.37
N VAL A 33 8.18 -21.58 7.29
CA VAL A 33 8.19 -20.67 6.13
C VAL A 33 8.67 -19.30 6.60
N VAL A 34 9.79 -18.83 6.07
CA VAL A 34 10.33 -17.48 6.27
C VAL A 34 10.13 -16.67 5.00
N LYS A 35 9.28 -15.66 5.07
CA LYS A 35 8.98 -14.75 3.97
C LYS A 35 10.02 -13.63 3.85
N PRO A 36 10.08 -12.95 2.69
CA PRO A 36 11.06 -11.87 2.45
C PRO A 36 10.87 -10.67 3.37
N ASP A 37 9.65 -10.46 3.88
CA ASP A 37 9.34 -9.42 4.87
C ASP A 37 9.61 -9.88 6.31
N ASN A 38 10.44 -10.91 6.52
CA ASN A 38 10.75 -11.51 7.81
C ASN A 38 9.56 -12.11 8.56
N THR A 39 8.43 -12.34 7.89
CA THR A 39 7.35 -13.13 8.49
C THR A 39 7.76 -14.61 8.58
N VAL A 40 7.74 -15.17 9.79
CA VAL A 40 8.01 -16.57 10.07
C VAL A 40 6.71 -17.28 10.46
N LEU A 41 6.39 -18.37 9.77
CA LEU A 41 5.22 -19.21 10.02
C LEU A 41 5.68 -20.65 10.28
N VAL A 42 5.20 -21.28 11.34
CA VAL A 42 5.42 -22.71 11.63
C VAL A 42 4.08 -23.41 11.53
N HIS A 43 3.96 -24.36 10.60
CA HIS A 43 2.78 -25.19 10.43
C HIS A 43 3.09 -26.64 10.81
N ASP A 44 2.17 -27.27 11.55
CA ASP A 44 2.13 -28.72 11.69
C ASP A 44 1.18 -29.32 10.64
N ALA A 45 0.75 -30.57 10.85
CA ALA A 45 -0.15 -31.27 9.94
C ALA A 45 -1.64 -30.87 10.10
N GLU A 46 -2.01 -30.11 11.13
CA GLU A 46 -3.40 -29.87 11.50
C GLU A 46 -3.78 -28.38 11.50
N GLY A 47 -5.06 -28.11 11.26
CA GLY A 47 -5.58 -26.75 11.30
C GLY A 47 -5.17 -25.87 10.11
N TYR A 48 -5.84 -24.73 10.01
CA TYR A 48 -5.54 -23.71 9.00
C TYR A 48 -4.48 -22.73 9.48
N GLN A 49 -4.43 -22.47 10.79
CA GLN A 49 -3.51 -21.50 11.38
C GLN A 49 -2.15 -22.15 11.65
N PRO A 50 -1.04 -21.38 11.54
CA PRO A 50 0.25 -21.84 12.00
C PRO A 50 0.22 -22.08 13.52
N VAL A 51 0.97 -23.08 13.98
CA VAL A 51 1.12 -23.41 15.41
C VAL A 51 1.92 -22.36 16.16
N ALA A 52 2.83 -21.67 15.47
CA ALA A 52 3.53 -20.49 15.96
C ALA A 52 3.88 -19.58 14.79
N TRP A 53 3.88 -18.27 15.02
CA TRP A 53 4.25 -17.31 14.00
C TRP A 53 4.78 -16.01 14.60
N LEU A 54 5.59 -15.30 13.81
CA LEU A 54 5.98 -13.93 14.08
C LEU A 54 5.91 -13.16 12.76
N THR A 55 5.05 -12.15 12.69
CA THR A 55 4.87 -11.35 11.47
C THR A 55 5.85 -10.20 11.43
N ARG A 56 6.54 -10.01 10.31
CA ARG A 56 7.46 -8.89 10.09
C ARG A 56 8.48 -8.69 11.20
N ALA A 57 9.18 -9.77 11.56
CA ALA A 57 10.17 -9.72 12.62
C ALA A 57 11.27 -8.70 12.31
N GLU A 58 11.71 -7.97 13.34
CA GLU A 58 12.84 -7.03 13.24
C GLU A 58 14.12 -7.76 12.84
N THR A 59 14.29 -8.99 13.34
CA THR A 59 15.42 -9.84 13.00
C THR A 59 14.98 -11.28 12.78
N VAL A 60 15.59 -11.94 11.79
CA VAL A 60 15.51 -13.39 11.57
C VAL A 60 16.92 -13.92 11.33
N THR A 61 17.31 -14.92 12.11
CA THR A 61 18.60 -15.61 12.00
C THR A 61 18.35 -17.08 11.74
N ILE A 62 19.09 -17.66 10.79
CA ILE A 62 19.07 -19.08 10.47
C ILE A 62 20.52 -19.57 10.52
N ASP A 63 20.84 -20.40 11.51
CA ASP A 63 22.18 -20.95 11.73
C ASP A 63 22.10 -22.47 11.86
N GLY A 64 22.32 -23.16 10.73
CA GLY A 64 22.27 -24.60 10.64
C GLY A 64 20.94 -25.17 11.14
N THR A 65 20.95 -25.69 12.36
CA THR A 65 19.80 -26.35 13.01
C THR A 65 18.98 -25.43 13.91
N HIS A 66 19.28 -24.13 13.95
CA HIS A 66 18.55 -23.18 14.79
C HIS A 66 18.02 -22.02 13.96
N LEU A 67 16.73 -21.72 14.12
CA LEU A 67 16.09 -20.51 13.59
C LEU A 67 15.58 -19.66 14.74
N ALA A 68 15.85 -18.36 14.70
CA ALA A 68 15.34 -17.41 15.66
C ALA A 68 14.77 -16.17 14.97
N ALA A 69 13.58 -15.75 15.38
CA ALA A 69 12.96 -14.49 14.98
C ALA A 69 12.61 -13.66 16.21
N THR A 70 12.88 -12.35 16.16
CA THR A 70 12.59 -11.42 17.27
C THR A 70 11.89 -10.18 16.75
N ASP A 71 10.88 -9.72 17.49
CA ASP A 71 10.14 -8.47 17.26
C ASP A 71 9.81 -7.84 18.62
N GLY A 72 10.59 -6.83 19.02
CA GLY A 72 10.53 -6.28 20.38
C GLY A 72 10.74 -7.37 21.45
N ASP A 73 9.76 -7.53 22.34
CA ASP A 73 9.78 -8.55 23.40
C ASP A 73 9.31 -9.94 22.94
N GLN A 74 8.87 -10.09 21.69
CA GLN A 74 8.41 -11.36 21.15
C GLN A 74 9.56 -12.15 20.53
N ARG A 75 9.61 -13.46 20.82
CA ARG A 75 10.63 -14.35 20.31
C ARG A 75 10.00 -15.66 19.82
N LEU A 76 10.39 -16.06 18.62
CA LEU A 76 10.09 -17.38 18.06
C LEU A 76 11.42 -18.08 17.78
N THR A 77 11.63 -19.24 18.41
CA THR A 77 12.78 -20.12 18.12
C THR A 77 12.31 -21.45 17.58
N VAL A 78 13.07 -22.01 16.65
CA VAL A 78 12.87 -23.36 16.11
C VAL A 78 14.21 -24.09 16.16
N ASP A 79 14.26 -25.14 16.97
CA ASP A 79 15.38 -26.09 17.02
C ASP A 79 15.04 -27.29 16.14
N ILE A 80 15.85 -27.50 15.10
CA ILE A 80 15.68 -28.54 14.09
C ILE A 80 16.45 -29.78 14.55
N HIS A 81 15.74 -30.85 14.90
CA HIS A 81 16.33 -32.11 15.37
C HIS A 81 16.67 -33.06 14.23
N ASP A 82 15.79 -33.14 13.23
CA ASP A 82 15.97 -33.98 12.04
C ASP A 82 15.41 -33.25 10.80
N GLU A 83 16.31 -32.70 9.98
CA GLU A 83 15.92 -31.97 8.77
C GLU A 83 15.55 -32.95 7.65
N THR A 84 14.33 -32.83 7.15
CA THR A 84 13.87 -33.58 5.97
C THR A 84 14.17 -32.81 4.68
N ALA A 85 14.00 -31.49 4.68
CA ALA A 85 14.32 -30.63 3.54
C ALA A 85 14.49 -29.17 3.97
N SER A 86 15.43 -28.46 3.34
CA SER A 86 15.52 -27.01 3.41
C SER A 86 15.85 -26.41 2.05
N GLY A 87 15.49 -25.13 1.85
CA GLY A 87 15.82 -24.44 0.62
C GLY A 87 15.32 -23.01 0.57
N ARG A 88 15.84 -22.25 -0.39
CA ARG A 88 15.33 -20.92 -0.74
C ARG A 88 14.68 -20.98 -2.11
N TYR A 89 13.43 -20.59 -2.19
CA TYR A 89 12.61 -20.68 -3.39
C TYR A 89 12.22 -19.29 -3.88
N PRO A 90 12.33 -19.00 -5.20
CA PRO A 90 11.85 -17.75 -5.75
C PRO A 90 10.38 -17.51 -5.40
N ALA A 91 10.06 -16.27 -5.04
CA ALA A 91 8.71 -15.86 -4.75
C ALA A 91 8.48 -14.48 -5.38
N SER A 92 7.25 -14.22 -5.78
CA SER A 92 6.84 -12.93 -6.32
C SER A 92 5.53 -12.49 -5.68
N ALA A 93 5.12 -11.26 -5.99
CA ALA A 93 3.73 -10.88 -5.90
C ALA A 93 2.85 -11.88 -6.69
N ALA A 94 1.70 -12.23 -6.13
CA ALA A 94 0.66 -13.01 -6.79
C ALA A 94 -0.62 -12.18 -6.82
N GLY A 95 -1.23 -12.05 -7.99
CA GLY A 95 -2.39 -11.19 -8.21
C GLY A 95 -3.01 -11.44 -9.58
N SER A 96 -3.93 -10.56 -9.98
CA SER A 96 -4.61 -10.67 -11.27
C SER A 96 -3.67 -10.26 -12.41
N PRO A 97 -3.47 -11.05 -13.46
CA PRO A 97 -2.61 -10.66 -14.59
C PRO A 97 -3.12 -9.40 -15.28
N VAL A 98 -2.22 -8.45 -15.58
CA VAL A 98 -2.52 -7.18 -16.26
C VAL A 98 -1.59 -6.88 -17.44
N GLY A 99 -0.70 -7.81 -17.78
CA GLY A 99 0.12 -7.71 -18.99
C GLY A 99 1.50 -8.34 -18.84
N GLU A 100 2.41 -7.94 -19.71
CA GLU A 100 3.81 -8.36 -19.70
C GLU A 100 4.70 -7.17 -19.34
N CYS A 101 5.77 -7.46 -18.60
CA CYS A 101 6.76 -6.49 -18.19
C CYS A 101 7.67 -6.14 -19.38
N PRO A 102 7.82 -4.86 -19.76
CA PRO A 102 8.68 -4.48 -20.88
C PRO A 102 10.16 -4.79 -20.63
N ASP A 103 10.60 -4.84 -19.37
CA ASP A 103 12.01 -5.04 -19.02
C ASP A 103 12.46 -6.51 -19.09
N CYS A 104 11.57 -7.46 -18.80
CA CYS A 104 11.94 -8.88 -18.69
C CYS A 104 10.95 -9.87 -19.32
N GLY A 105 9.82 -9.41 -19.87
CA GLY A 105 8.81 -10.25 -20.51
C GLY A 105 7.97 -11.12 -19.56
N ALA A 106 8.24 -11.09 -18.25
CA ALA A 106 7.44 -11.82 -17.27
C ALA A 106 6.07 -11.16 -17.07
N ALA A 107 5.14 -11.88 -16.44
CA ALA A 107 3.80 -11.37 -16.17
C ALA A 107 3.86 -10.16 -15.22
N LEU A 108 3.05 -9.14 -15.51
CA LEU A 108 2.66 -8.10 -14.58
C LEU A 108 1.35 -8.53 -13.92
N VAL A 109 1.26 -8.39 -12.60
CA VAL A 109 0.07 -8.69 -11.82
C VAL A 109 -0.39 -7.49 -11.00
N ARG A 110 -1.70 -7.26 -10.95
CA ARG A 110 -2.36 -6.34 -10.02
C ARG A 110 -2.47 -7.00 -8.65
N VAL A 111 -1.78 -6.41 -7.68
CA VAL A 111 -1.95 -6.64 -6.24
C VAL A 111 -2.58 -5.41 -5.60
N THR A 112 -3.06 -5.47 -4.36
CA THR A 112 -3.88 -4.43 -3.70
C THR A 112 -3.43 -2.98 -3.91
N ASP A 113 -2.12 -2.70 -3.89
CA ASP A 113 -1.56 -1.35 -3.92
C ASP A 113 -0.55 -1.12 -5.07
N ALA A 114 -0.44 -2.06 -6.02
CA ALA A 114 0.54 -1.97 -7.09
C ALA A 114 0.21 -2.82 -8.32
N VAL A 115 0.85 -2.50 -9.44
CA VAL A 115 1.20 -3.47 -10.47
C VAL A 115 2.63 -3.96 -10.21
N ALA A 116 2.83 -5.26 -10.10
CA ALA A 116 4.14 -5.84 -9.80
C ALA A 116 4.53 -6.89 -10.85
N CYS A 117 5.80 -6.93 -11.21
CA CYS A 117 6.36 -7.97 -12.06
C CYS A 117 6.59 -9.27 -11.29
N THR A 118 6.36 -10.41 -11.93
CA THR A 118 6.66 -11.73 -11.34
C THR A 118 8.09 -12.20 -11.59
N GLY A 119 8.85 -11.54 -12.46
CA GLY A 119 10.20 -11.95 -12.87
C GLY A 119 11.33 -11.02 -12.42
N CYS A 120 11.06 -9.73 -12.23
CA CYS A 120 12.05 -8.73 -11.81
C CYS A 120 11.49 -7.86 -10.67
N ASP A 121 12.30 -6.93 -10.18
CA ASP A 121 11.97 -6.07 -9.03
C ASP A 121 11.01 -4.91 -9.41
N ALA A 122 10.51 -4.85 -10.65
CA ALA A 122 9.62 -3.78 -11.11
C ALA A 122 8.27 -3.79 -10.36
N ARG A 123 7.93 -2.64 -9.78
CA ARG A 123 6.71 -2.42 -9.03
C ARG A 123 6.24 -0.97 -9.18
N TYR A 124 4.99 -0.82 -9.56
CA TYR A 124 4.35 0.48 -9.82
C TYR A 124 3.23 0.68 -8.81
N GLY A 125 3.44 1.60 -7.87
CA GLY A 125 2.47 1.88 -6.80
C GLY A 125 1.20 2.53 -7.35
N LEU A 126 0.04 2.07 -6.87
CA LEU A 126 -1.26 2.52 -7.32
C LEU A 126 -1.99 3.30 -6.21
N PRO A 127 -2.67 4.41 -6.55
CA PRO A 127 -3.67 5.00 -5.67
C PRO A 127 -4.79 4.02 -5.30
N GLY A 128 -5.43 4.24 -4.14
CA GLY A 128 -6.49 3.35 -3.66
C GLY A 128 -7.73 3.27 -4.57
N ASP A 129 -7.98 4.33 -5.35
CA ASP A 129 -9.07 4.44 -6.32
C ASP A 129 -8.68 3.98 -7.74
N ALA A 130 -7.45 3.51 -7.95
CA ALA A 130 -6.96 3.18 -9.28
C ALA A 130 -7.55 1.87 -9.83
N GLU A 131 -8.12 1.96 -11.02
CA GLU A 131 -8.53 0.83 -11.85
C GLU A 131 -7.48 0.62 -12.95
N VAL A 132 -6.95 -0.61 -13.10
CA VAL A 132 -5.99 -0.91 -14.16
C VAL A 132 -6.75 -1.28 -15.43
N LEU A 133 -6.38 -0.67 -16.54
CA LEU A 133 -7.05 -0.80 -17.83
C LEU A 133 -6.38 -1.89 -18.69
N ASP A 134 -7.15 -2.49 -19.59
CA ASP A 134 -6.67 -3.58 -20.47
C ASP A 134 -5.76 -3.09 -21.62
N HIS A 135 -5.70 -1.77 -21.85
CA HIS A 135 -4.86 -1.18 -22.89
C HIS A 135 -3.57 -0.59 -22.31
N ARG A 136 -2.58 -0.41 -23.18
CA ARG A 136 -1.20 -0.10 -22.77
C ARG A 136 -0.82 1.34 -23.12
N CYS A 137 0.05 1.90 -22.29
CA CYS A 137 0.84 3.08 -22.62
C CYS A 137 1.83 2.74 -23.75
N GLU A 138 2.37 3.76 -24.41
CA GLU A 138 3.38 3.60 -25.46
C GLU A 138 4.66 2.90 -24.96
N CYS A 139 4.98 3.01 -23.65
CA CYS A 139 6.07 2.29 -23.02
C CYS A 139 5.79 0.78 -22.81
N GLY A 140 4.59 0.30 -23.13
CA GLY A 140 4.17 -1.10 -23.02
C GLY A 140 3.56 -1.49 -21.67
N LEU A 141 3.68 -0.62 -20.66
CA LEU A 141 3.03 -0.82 -19.35
C LEU A 141 1.51 -0.57 -19.43
N PRO A 142 0.72 -1.16 -18.53
CA PRO A 142 -0.72 -0.90 -18.43
C PRO A 142 -1.00 0.58 -18.14
N LYS A 143 -2.17 1.07 -18.59
CA LYS A 143 -2.72 2.33 -18.07
C LYS A 143 -3.59 2.07 -16.84
N MET A 144 -3.78 3.10 -16.04
CA MET A 144 -4.75 3.15 -14.96
C MET A 144 -5.71 4.32 -15.15
N HIS A 145 -6.96 4.09 -14.75
CA HIS A 145 -7.96 5.12 -14.55
C HIS A 145 -7.96 5.54 -13.08
N VAL A 146 -7.89 6.85 -12.82
CA VAL A 146 -7.91 7.48 -11.49
C VAL A 146 -8.70 8.78 -11.50
N GLU A 147 -9.27 9.17 -10.37
CA GLU A 147 -10.05 10.41 -10.26
C GLU A 147 -9.34 11.44 -9.38
N ARG A 148 -8.89 12.54 -9.96
CA ARG A 148 -8.28 13.67 -9.23
C ARG A 148 -8.84 14.99 -9.74
N GLY A 149 -10.06 15.30 -9.33
CA GLY A 149 -10.84 16.46 -9.77
C GLY A 149 -11.49 16.24 -11.14
N ARG A 150 -10.94 15.35 -11.96
CA ARG A 150 -11.57 14.70 -13.10
C ARG A 150 -10.98 13.29 -13.27
N ALA A 151 -11.53 12.52 -14.20
CA ALA A 151 -10.94 11.24 -14.61
C ALA A 151 -9.65 11.45 -15.41
N PHE A 152 -8.65 10.63 -15.14
CA PHE A 152 -7.40 10.56 -15.90
C PHE A 152 -7.08 9.11 -16.26
N GLU A 153 -6.66 8.89 -17.50
CA GLU A 153 -6.11 7.62 -17.99
C GLU A 153 -4.62 7.78 -18.30
N ILE A 154 -3.78 7.30 -17.39
CA ILE A 154 -2.32 7.50 -17.41
C ILE A 154 -1.59 6.18 -17.15
N CYS A 155 -0.33 6.11 -17.53
CA CYS A 155 0.54 4.98 -17.25
C CYS A 155 0.58 4.68 -15.75
N VAL A 156 0.66 3.39 -15.40
CA VAL A 156 0.92 2.97 -14.01
C VAL A 156 2.31 3.43 -13.52
N ASP A 157 3.23 3.67 -14.45
CA ASP A 157 4.55 4.22 -14.15
C ASP A 157 4.52 5.74 -14.13
N ARG A 158 4.74 6.29 -12.93
CA ARG A 158 4.79 7.74 -12.67
C ARG A 158 5.99 8.41 -13.34
N GLU A 159 7.07 7.68 -13.63
CA GLU A 159 8.21 8.23 -14.36
C GLU A 159 7.88 8.37 -15.87
N CYS A 160 6.94 7.58 -16.38
CA CYS A 160 6.47 7.65 -17.75
C CYS A 160 5.37 8.70 -17.94
N GLU A 161 4.26 8.60 -17.20
CA GLU A 161 3.18 9.59 -17.19
C GLU A 161 2.85 9.96 -15.73
N SER A 162 3.23 11.17 -15.32
CA SER A 162 3.06 11.64 -13.95
C SER A 162 1.63 12.10 -13.69
N MET A 163 0.93 11.41 -12.78
CA MET A 163 -0.40 11.82 -12.30
C MET A 163 -0.38 13.25 -11.75
N ASP A 164 0.67 13.63 -11.02
CA ASP A 164 0.71 14.94 -10.37
C ASP A 164 0.79 16.05 -11.40
N ASP A 165 1.62 15.87 -12.42
CA ASP A 165 1.79 16.85 -13.48
C ASP A 165 0.52 16.94 -14.32
N ALA A 166 -0.13 15.81 -14.60
CA ALA A 166 -1.42 15.77 -15.29
C ALA A 166 -2.53 16.50 -14.51
N VAL A 167 -2.55 16.41 -13.18
CA VAL A 167 -3.52 17.14 -12.35
C VAL A 167 -3.13 18.62 -12.26
N ALA A 168 -1.86 18.94 -12.08
CA ALA A 168 -1.36 20.31 -12.01
C ALA A 168 -1.59 21.08 -13.32
N GLU A 169 -1.42 20.44 -14.48
CA GLU A 169 -1.72 21.05 -15.78
C GLU A 169 -3.17 21.56 -15.88
N VAL A 170 -4.09 20.94 -15.13
CA VAL A 170 -5.52 21.24 -15.18
C VAL A 170 -5.94 22.19 -14.07
N PHE A 171 -5.38 22.04 -12.87
CA PHE A 171 -5.89 22.66 -11.66
C PHE A 171 -4.88 23.56 -10.94
N ASP A 172 -3.63 23.70 -11.40
CA ASP A 172 -2.67 24.63 -10.79
C ASP A 172 -3.17 26.06 -10.94
N ARG A 173 -3.39 26.73 -9.79
CA ARG A 173 -3.92 28.10 -9.71
C ARG A 173 -5.34 28.26 -10.26
N GLU A 174 -6.12 27.19 -10.28
CA GLU A 174 -7.53 27.24 -10.69
C GLU A 174 -8.44 27.85 -9.61
N TRP A 175 -8.01 27.84 -8.34
CA TRP A 175 -8.80 28.32 -7.20
C TRP A 175 -8.02 29.27 -6.31
N ASP A 176 -8.72 30.28 -5.79
CA ASP A 176 -8.17 31.26 -4.86
C ASP A 176 -7.97 30.67 -3.46
N CYS A 177 -6.95 31.16 -2.75
CA CYS A 177 -6.76 30.84 -1.35
C CYS A 177 -7.82 31.55 -0.49
N PRO A 178 -8.54 30.84 0.39
CA PRO A 178 -9.56 31.46 1.24
C PRO A 178 -8.98 32.37 2.35
N ASN A 179 -7.67 32.33 2.58
CA ASN A 179 -7.00 33.02 3.70
C ASN A 179 -6.08 34.17 3.26
N CYS A 180 -5.85 34.37 1.94
CA CYS A 180 -5.07 35.48 1.40
C CYS A 180 -5.36 35.68 -0.09
N ASP A 181 -4.88 36.77 -0.69
CA ASP A 181 -5.09 37.11 -2.11
C ASP A 181 -4.23 36.30 -3.11
N GLY A 182 -3.81 35.07 -2.75
CA GLY A 182 -2.96 34.23 -3.58
C GLY A 182 -3.69 33.01 -4.11
N ASP A 183 -3.09 32.33 -5.09
CA ASP A 183 -3.69 31.15 -5.73
C ASP A 183 -3.33 29.84 -4.99
N LEU A 184 -4.20 28.84 -5.10
CA LEU A 184 -3.90 27.46 -4.70
C LEU A 184 -3.15 26.71 -5.80
N ARG A 185 -1.95 26.22 -5.48
CA ARG A 185 -1.11 25.41 -6.36
C ARG A 185 -1.30 23.93 -6.12
N ILE A 186 -1.17 23.12 -7.17
CA ILE A 186 -1.23 21.66 -7.07
C ILE A 186 0.18 21.12 -6.86
N LEU A 187 0.42 20.55 -5.68
CA LEU A 187 1.73 20.13 -5.22
C LEU A 187 1.67 18.73 -4.63
N ARG A 188 2.82 18.05 -4.52
CA ARG A 188 2.96 16.83 -3.72
C ARG A 188 3.80 17.06 -2.47
N ARG A 189 3.22 16.82 -1.29
CA ARG A 189 3.92 16.79 0.00
C ARG A 189 3.27 15.77 0.93
N GLY A 190 3.82 14.54 0.99
CA GLY A 190 3.19 13.41 1.68
C GLY A 190 1.91 12.86 1.00
N GLY A 191 1.36 13.62 0.05
CA GLY A 191 0.23 13.30 -0.82
C GLY A 191 0.00 14.46 -1.79
N LEU A 192 -0.91 14.31 -2.74
CA LEU A 192 -1.33 15.40 -3.62
C LEU A 192 -2.18 16.39 -2.83
N LEU A 193 -1.90 17.68 -2.96
CA LEU A 193 -2.60 18.74 -2.22
C LEU A 193 -2.75 20.01 -3.07
N ALA A 194 -3.73 20.84 -2.70
CA ALA A 194 -3.88 22.21 -3.15
C ALA A 194 -3.36 23.13 -2.03
N GLY A 195 -2.23 23.81 -2.24
CA GLY A 195 -1.54 24.61 -1.24
C GLY A 195 -1.33 26.05 -1.70
N CYS A 196 -1.43 27.01 -0.78
CA CYS A 196 -1.26 28.42 -1.11
C CYS A 196 0.13 28.72 -1.70
N GLU A 197 0.19 29.53 -2.75
CA GLU A 197 1.46 29.94 -3.36
C GLU A 197 2.31 30.84 -2.46
N ASN A 198 1.67 31.54 -1.51
CA ASN A 198 2.33 32.44 -0.56
C ASN A 198 2.89 31.70 0.67
N TYR A 199 3.22 30.41 0.55
CA TYR A 199 3.92 29.69 1.61
C TYR A 199 5.39 30.18 1.70
N PRO A 200 5.94 30.46 2.90
CA PRO A 200 5.41 30.13 4.23
C PRO A 200 4.56 31.20 4.92
N GLU A 201 4.33 32.37 4.32
CA GLU A 201 3.53 33.45 4.89
C GLU A 201 2.05 33.07 5.08
N CYS A 202 1.54 32.18 4.21
CA CYS A 202 0.25 31.52 4.33
C CYS A 202 0.44 29.99 4.26
N ASP A 203 0.05 29.28 5.32
CA ASP A 203 0.21 27.82 5.45
C ASP A 203 -1.01 27.01 5.01
N THR A 204 -1.96 27.67 4.33
CA THR A 204 -3.18 27.03 3.83
C THR A 204 -2.86 25.88 2.88
N GLY A 205 -3.41 24.71 3.16
CA GLY A 205 -3.27 23.53 2.32
C GLY A 205 -4.38 22.53 2.56
N PHE A 206 -4.89 21.96 1.47
CA PHE A 206 -5.96 20.98 1.47
C PHE A 206 -5.52 19.71 0.75
N ALA A 207 -5.75 18.55 1.37
CA ALA A 207 -5.51 17.28 0.70
C ALA A 207 -6.42 17.16 -0.54
N PHE A 208 -5.83 16.81 -1.69
CA PHE A 208 -6.57 16.73 -2.95
C PHE A 208 -7.39 15.43 -2.99
N PRO A 209 -8.74 15.48 -3.04
CA PRO A 209 -9.57 14.29 -2.94
C PRO A 209 -9.43 13.33 -4.14
N ALA A 210 -9.67 12.04 -3.88
CA ALA A 210 -9.94 11.04 -4.92
C ALA A 210 -11.42 11.14 -5.33
N GLY A 211 -11.68 11.74 -6.47
CA GLY A 211 -13.03 12.07 -6.95
C GLY A 211 -13.03 13.12 -8.04
N VAL A 212 -14.20 13.61 -8.43
CA VAL A 212 -14.38 14.60 -9.50
C VAL A 212 -14.98 15.90 -8.98
N VAL A 213 -14.56 17.05 -9.51
CA VAL A 213 -15.16 18.35 -9.19
C VAL A 213 -16.53 18.42 -9.85
N VAL A 214 -17.57 18.64 -9.06
CA VAL A 214 -18.98 18.70 -9.50
C VAL A 214 -19.63 20.06 -9.29
N GLY A 215 -18.92 21.01 -8.70
CA GLY A 215 -19.39 22.37 -8.49
C GLY A 215 -18.54 23.12 -7.49
N GLU A 216 -19.14 24.15 -6.90
CA GLU A 216 -18.53 25.01 -5.90
C GLU A 216 -19.30 24.87 -4.58
N CYS A 217 -18.56 24.78 -3.47
CA CYS A 217 -19.11 24.84 -2.12
C CYS A 217 -19.52 26.28 -1.80
N ALA A 218 -20.45 26.48 -0.86
CA ALA A 218 -20.83 27.81 -0.39
C ALA A 218 -19.66 28.63 0.20
N CYS A 219 -18.54 28.00 0.56
CA CYS A 219 -17.32 28.69 0.98
C CYS A 219 -16.43 29.17 -0.19
N GLY A 220 -16.82 28.95 -1.45
CA GLY A 220 -16.06 29.33 -2.65
C GLY A 220 -15.03 28.29 -3.11
N LEU A 221 -14.78 27.23 -2.33
CA LEU A 221 -13.87 26.14 -2.71
C LEU A 221 -14.59 25.08 -3.55
N PRO A 222 -13.87 24.30 -4.39
CA PRO A 222 -14.48 23.27 -5.22
C PRO A 222 -15.13 22.16 -4.39
N LEU A 223 -16.29 21.71 -4.86
CA LEU A 223 -17.04 20.58 -4.35
C LEU A 223 -16.73 19.33 -5.18
N PHE A 224 -16.33 18.25 -4.51
CA PHE A 224 -15.99 16.97 -5.11
C PHE A 224 -17.11 15.96 -4.88
N GLU A 225 -17.39 15.11 -5.88
CA GLU A 225 -18.06 13.82 -5.71
C GLU A 225 -17.00 12.74 -5.55
N THR A 226 -17.08 11.95 -4.47
CA THR A 226 -16.12 10.89 -4.14
C THR A 226 -16.85 9.58 -3.87
N ALA A 227 -16.12 8.47 -3.71
CA ALA A 227 -16.72 7.20 -3.28
C ALA A 227 -17.46 7.31 -1.92
N GLY A 228 -17.07 8.26 -1.07
CA GLY A 228 -17.73 8.55 0.21
C GLY A 228 -18.88 9.56 0.11
N GLY A 229 -19.26 9.97 -1.11
CA GLY A 229 -20.23 11.03 -1.37
C GLY A 229 -19.57 12.39 -1.62
N ARG A 230 -20.41 13.44 -1.68
CA ARG A 230 -19.96 14.81 -1.92
C ARG A 230 -19.16 15.37 -0.76
N ARG A 231 -18.11 16.15 -1.03
CA ARG A 231 -17.36 16.90 -0.02
C ARG A 231 -16.67 18.14 -0.57
N CYS A 232 -16.49 19.16 0.27
CA CYS A 232 -15.63 20.29 -0.03
C CYS A 232 -14.14 19.84 -0.13
N LEU A 233 -13.33 20.59 -0.89
CA LEU A 233 -11.87 20.48 -0.87
C LEU A 233 -11.32 20.57 0.55
N ASP A 234 -11.80 21.56 1.31
CA ASP A 234 -11.57 21.63 2.75
C ASP A 234 -12.45 20.60 3.48
N ALA A 235 -11.82 19.55 4.01
CA ALA A 235 -12.47 18.49 4.78
C ALA A 235 -13.14 19.00 6.08
N THR A 236 -12.76 20.19 6.54
CA THR A 236 -13.25 20.80 7.78
C THR A 236 -14.34 21.85 7.55
N CYS A 237 -14.70 22.14 6.30
CA CYS A 237 -15.71 23.13 5.94
C CYS A 237 -17.10 22.78 6.49
N GLU A 238 -17.62 23.63 7.38
CA GLU A 238 -18.95 23.48 7.99
C GLU A 238 -20.09 23.77 6.99
N ALA A 239 -19.89 24.73 6.08
CA ALA A 239 -20.90 25.12 5.10
C ALA A 239 -21.33 23.96 4.19
N TRP A 240 -20.43 23.04 3.86
CA TRP A 240 -20.76 21.81 3.15
C TRP A 240 -21.48 20.79 4.05
N ARG A 241 -21.02 20.61 5.28
CA ARG A 241 -21.56 19.60 6.22
C ARG A 241 -23.04 19.83 6.49
N ASP A 242 -23.45 21.09 6.63
CA ASP A 242 -24.84 21.46 6.86
C ASP A 242 -25.75 21.16 5.66
N ASP A 243 -25.25 21.30 4.43
CA ASP A 243 -26.01 21.06 3.18
C ASP A 243 -26.14 19.57 2.84
N SER A 244 -25.17 18.74 3.26
CA SER A 244 -25.19 17.28 3.10
C SER A 244 -26.11 16.53 4.08
N GLY A 245 -26.80 17.23 4.98
CA GLY A 245 -27.72 16.64 5.96
C GLY A 245 -26.98 16.09 7.18
N GLY A 246 -26.76 16.95 8.17
CA GLY A 246 -26.38 16.50 9.50
C GLY A 246 -27.44 15.56 10.08
N LEU A 247 -27.05 14.32 10.39
CA LEU A 247 -27.71 13.61 11.49
C LEU A 247 -27.45 14.45 12.75
N PRO A 248 -28.50 14.85 13.50
CA PRO A 248 -28.28 15.63 14.72
C PRO A 248 -27.45 14.79 15.70
N ALA A 249 -26.43 15.40 16.28
CA ALA A 249 -25.74 14.84 17.43
C ALA A 249 -26.76 14.62 18.54
N GLU A 250 -26.98 13.37 18.93
CA GLU A 250 -27.79 13.03 20.10
C GLU A 250 -27.20 13.71 21.33
N SER A 251 -28.05 14.49 21.99
CA SER A 251 -27.81 15.29 23.20
C SER A 251 -27.45 14.45 24.42
#